data_AF-A0A7C2UHL6-F1
#
_entry.id   AF-A0A7C2UHL6-F1
#
_cell.length_a   1.000
_cell.length_b   1.000
_cell.length_c   1.000
_cell.angle_alpha   90.00
_cell.angle_beta   90.00
_cell.angle_gamma   90.00
#
_symmetry.space_group_name_H-M   'P 1'
#
loop_
_entity.id
_entity.type
_entity.pdbx_description
1 polymer ?
#
loop_
_entity_poly.entity_id
_entity_poly.type
_entity_poly.pdbx_seq_one_letter_code
_entity_poly.pdbx_strand_id
1 'polypeptide(L)'
;MTRWNRALLFALPAALLLSTALRFIHHSDREYSYWIDLHREGVAWLEARCAELHTPGACGTAQERRAFLDSLEAYRARVNLWRWPVVVLAAVAWAGVIVALAVLLWRLLQRRE
;
A
#
# COMPACT_ATOMS: atom_id res chain seq x y z
N MET A 1 -0.67 36.74 2.09
CA MET A 1 -1.25 35.37 2.08
C MET A 1 -1.96 35.07 3.39
N THR A 2 -3.22 34.60 3.35
CA THR A 2 -3.96 34.22 4.58
C THR A 2 -3.43 32.91 5.19
N ARG A 3 -3.72 32.66 6.48
CA ARG A 3 -3.39 31.38 7.15
C ARG A 3 -3.98 30.17 6.43
N TRP A 4 -5.16 30.33 5.84
CA TRP A 4 -5.87 29.27 5.10
C TRP A 4 -5.25 28.99 3.73
N ASN A 5 -4.72 30.02 3.06
CA ASN A 5 -3.93 29.80 1.84
C ASN A 5 -2.65 29.01 2.14
N ARG A 6 -1.96 29.32 3.25
CA ARG A 6 -0.77 28.54 3.68
C ARG A 6 -1.15 27.10 4.01
N ALA A 7 -2.25 26.90 4.74
CA ALA A 7 -2.74 25.56 5.05
C ALA A 7 -2.98 24.74 3.78
N LEU A 8 -3.60 25.32 2.74
CA LEU A 8 -3.80 24.64 1.45
C LEU A 8 -2.49 24.31 0.73
N LEU A 9 -1.50 25.21 0.75
CA LEU A 9 -0.21 24.95 0.11
C LEU A 9 0.51 23.72 0.67
N PHE A 10 0.26 23.34 1.93
CA PHE A 10 0.85 22.14 2.52
C PHE A 10 -0.10 20.95 2.52
N ALA A 11 -1.37 21.16 2.88
CA ALA A 11 -2.34 20.09 3.00
C ALA A 11 -2.70 19.46 1.65
N LEU A 12 -2.78 20.24 0.57
CA LEU A 12 -3.16 19.71 -0.74
C LEU A 12 -2.08 18.80 -1.34
N PRO A 13 -0.78 19.20 -1.42
CA PRO A 13 0.26 18.28 -1.87
C PRO A 13 0.39 17.04 -0.98
N ALA A 14 0.29 17.21 0.35
CA ALA A 14 0.32 16.08 1.28
C ALA A 14 -0.84 15.10 1.01
N ALA A 15 -2.06 15.60 0.85
CA ALA A 15 -3.23 14.78 0.54
C ALA A 15 -3.08 14.01 -0.78
N LEU A 16 -2.54 14.65 -1.82
CA LEU A 16 -2.29 14.01 -3.12
C LEU A 16 -1.20 12.93 -3.05
N LEU A 17 -0.09 13.22 -2.35
CA LEU A 17 0.99 12.25 -2.14
C LEU A 17 0.50 11.04 -1.35
N LEU A 18 -0.23 11.25 -0.26
CA LEU A 18 -0.76 10.19 0.58
C LEU A 18 -1.83 9.36 -0.15
N SER A 19 -2.64 9.99 -1.00
CA SER A 19 -3.61 9.27 -1.86
C SER A 19 -2.89 8.39 -2.89
N THR A 20 -1.80 8.88 -3.48
CA THR A 20 -0.96 8.12 -4.40
C THR A 20 -0.28 6.94 -3.68
N ALA A 21 0.25 7.17 -2.48
CA ALA A 21 0.84 6.13 -1.65
C ALA A 21 -0.19 5.04 -1.29
N LEU A 22 -1.43 5.42 -0.97
CA LEU A 22 -2.50 4.46 -0.70
C LEU A 22 -2.84 3.62 -1.93
N ARG A 23 -2.91 4.24 -3.11
CA ARG A 23 -3.13 3.53 -4.38
C ARG A 23 -1.97 2.57 -4.67
N PHE A 24 -0.73 2.98 -4.42
CA PHE A 24 0.43 2.10 -4.55
C PHE A 24 0.33 0.89 -3.63
N ILE A 25 0.05 1.08 -2.33
CA ILE A 25 -0.11 -0.03 -1.37
C ILE A 25 -1.21 -0.99 -1.84
N HIS A 26 -2.37 -0.47 -2.27
CA HIS A 26 -3.46 -1.31 -2.75
C HIS A 26 -3.10 -2.09 -4.02
N HIS A 27 -2.41 -1.46 -4.98
CA HIS A 27 -1.95 -2.12 -6.19
C HIS A 27 -0.92 -3.21 -5.87
N SER A 28 0.07 -2.90 -5.03
CA SER A 28 1.08 -3.87 -4.58
C SER A 28 0.46 -5.04 -3.83
N ASP A 29 -0.49 -4.81 -2.93
CA ASP A 29 -1.20 -5.87 -2.21
C ASP A 29 -1.88 -6.84 -3.18
N ARG A 30 -2.52 -6.31 -4.23
CA ARG A 30 -3.18 -7.12 -5.27
C ARG A 30 -2.18 -7.92 -6.10
N GLU A 31 -1.12 -7.27 -6.60
CA GLU A 31 -0.06 -7.93 -7.37
C GLU A 31 0.59 -9.06 -6.55
N TYR A 32 1.03 -8.77 -5.32
CA TYR A 32 1.66 -9.79 -4.48
C TYR A 32 0.70 -10.92 -4.13
N SER A 33 -0.59 -10.64 -3.87
CA SER A 33 -1.58 -11.70 -3.63
C SER A 33 -1.67 -12.65 -4.82
N TYR A 34 -1.78 -12.08 -6.04
CA TYR A 34 -1.80 -12.88 -7.27
C TYR A 34 -0.54 -13.74 -7.42
N TRP A 35 0.64 -13.17 -7.23
CA TRP A 35 1.90 -13.93 -7.34
C TRP A 35 2.05 -15.01 -6.28
N ILE A 36 1.63 -14.73 -5.04
CA ILE A 36 1.65 -15.71 -3.94
C ILE A 36 0.73 -16.89 -4.28
N ASP A 37 -0.50 -16.62 -4.72
CA ASP A 37 -1.47 -17.66 -5.06
C ASP A 37 -0.95 -18.51 -6.24
N LEU A 38 -0.36 -17.88 -7.27
CA LEU A 38 0.22 -18.57 -8.41
C LEU A 38 1.36 -19.52 -8.02
N HIS A 39 2.21 -19.13 -7.07
CA HIS A 39 3.38 -19.94 -6.66
C HIS A 39 3.04 -21.00 -5.62
N ARG A 40 1.97 -20.82 -4.84
CA ARG A 40 1.63 -21.69 -3.72
C ARG A 40 1.42 -23.14 -4.14
N GLU A 41 0.67 -23.38 -5.22
CA GLU A 41 0.42 -24.73 -5.73
C GLU A 41 1.71 -25.40 -6.24
N GLY A 42 2.54 -24.64 -6.96
CA GLY A 42 3.83 -25.14 -7.47
C GLY A 42 4.81 -25.52 -6.35
N VAL A 43 4.86 -24.72 -5.29
CA VAL A 43 5.67 -25.03 -4.09
C VAL A 43 5.16 -26.30 -3.40
N ALA A 44 3.84 -26.40 -3.18
CA ALA A 44 3.25 -27.58 -2.54
C ALA A 44 3.53 -28.88 -3.32
N TRP A 45 3.46 -28.81 -4.65
CA TRP A 45 3.81 -29.95 -5.52
C TRP A 45 5.28 -30.34 -5.40
N LEU A 46 6.20 -29.37 -5.38
CA LEU A 46 7.64 -29.64 -5.22
C LEU A 46 7.97 -30.22 -3.85
N GLU A 47 7.35 -29.72 -2.78
CA GLU A 47 7.50 -30.24 -1.43
C GLU A 47 7.01 -31.69 -1.34
N ALA A 48 5.86 -32.01 -1.93
CA ALA A 48 5.37 -33.38 -2.03
C ALA A 48 6.34 -34.28 -2.81
N ARG A 49 6.92 -33.77 -3.91
CA ARG A 49 7.89 -34.53 -4.71
C ARG A 49 9.21 -34.79 -3.97
N CYS A 50 9.68 -33.82 -3.18
CA CYS A 50 10.81 -34.02 -2.27
C CYS A 50 10.49 -35.11 -1.24
N ALA A 51 9.30 -35.08 -0.63
CA ALA A 51 8.86 -36.07 0.35
C ALA A 51 8.66 -37.47 -0.25
N GLU A 52 8.42 -37.59 -1.56
CA GLU A 52 8.34 -38.88 -2.24
C GLU A 52 9.75 -39.40 -2.61
N LEU A 53 10.54 -38.58 -3.30
CA LEU A 53 11.81 -39.00 -3.89
C LEU A 53 12.99 -39.00 -2.92
N HIS A 54 12.96 -38.16 -1.90
CA HIS A 54 14.07 -37.95 -0.95
C HIS A 54 15.44 -37.66 -1.61
N THR A 55 15.44 -37.14 -2.84
CA THR A 55 16.69 -36.81 -3.54
C THR A 55 17.15 -35.40 -3.19
N PRO A 56 18.46 -35.16 -3.03
CA PRO A 56 18.98 -33.82 -2.73
C PRO A 56 18.56 -32.75 -3.74
N GLY A 57 18.46 -33.11 -5.03
CA GLY A 57 18.03 -32.19 -6.09
C GLY A 57 16.56 -31.76 -5.94
N ALA A 58 15.64 -32.72 -5.76
CA ALA A 58 14.22 -32.41 -5.61
C ALA A 58 13.96 -31.57 -4.35
N CYS A 59 14.62 -31.90 -3.24
CA CYS A 59 14.48 -31.16 -1.99
C CYS A 59 15.13 -29.78 -2.03
N GLY A 60 16.27 -29.63 -2.70
CA GLY A 60 16.89 -28.31 -2.93
C GLY A 60 15.98 -27.37 -3.70
N THR A 61 15.39 -27.84 -4.82
CA THR A 61 14.44 -27.04 -5.61
C THR A 61 13.18 -26.67 -4.82
N ALA A 62 12.63 -27.60 -4.04
CA ALA A 62 11.48 -27.32 -3.18
C ALA A 62 11.81 -26.21 -2.15
N GLN A 63 12.96 -26.32 -1.49
CA GLN A 63 13.41 -25.34 -0.50
C GLN A 63 13.63 -23.95 -1.11
N GLU A 64 14.26 -23.87 -2.28
CA GLU A 64 14.47 -22.60 -2.99
C GLU A 64 13.14 -21.92 -3.35
N ARG A 65 12.17 -22.68 -3.87
CA ARG A 65 10.85 -22.13 -4.23
C ARG A 65 10.03 -21.75 -3.02
N ARG A 66 10.14 -22.49 -1.92
CA ARG A 66 9.52 -22.14 -0.64
C ARG A 66 10.09 -20.84 -0.09
N ALA A 67 11.41 -20.69 -0.06
CA ALA A 67 12.06 -19.47 0.39
C ALA A 67 11.66 -18.25 -0.45
N PHE A 68 11.51 -18.43 -1.77
CA PHE A 68 10.99 -17.38 -2.65
C PHE A 68 9.55 -16.99 -2.30
N LEU A 69 8.65 -17.96 -2.10
CA LEU A 69 7.27 -17.70 -1.69
C LEU A 69 7.20 -16.96 -0.35
N ASP A 70 7.96 -17.41 0.65
CA ASP A 70 8.03 -16.76 1.97
C ASP A 70 8.54 -15.32 1.84
N SER A 71 9.47 -15.05 0.92
CA SER A 71 9.95 -13.69 0.64
C SER A 71 8.85 -12.80 0.08
N LEU A 72 8.02 -13.30 -0.84
CA LEU A 72 6.87 -12.56 -1.38
C LEU A 72 5.84 -12.25 -0.29
N GLU A 73 5.51 -13.23 0.55
CA GLU A 73 4.59 -13.05 1.69
C GLU A 73 5.13 -11.99 2.66
N ALA A 74 6.43 -12.02 2.96
CA ALA A 74 7.08 -11.03 3.81
C ALA A 74 7.12 -9.62 3.19
N TYR A 75 7.37 -9.49 1.88
CA TYR A 75 7.30 -8.20 1.19
C TYR A 75 5.89 -7.62 1.21
N ARG A 76 4.88 -8.43 0.90
CA ARG A 76 3.47 -8.04 0.97
C ARG A 76 3.09 -7.55 2.37
N ALA A 77 3.47 -8.28 3.41
CA ALA A 77 3.22 -7.89 4.79
C ALA A 77 3.84 -6.53 5.12
N ARG A 78 5.12 -6.31 4.73
CA ARG A 78 5.82 -5.02 4.96
C ARG A 78 5.15 -3.84 4.27
N VAL A 79 4.64 -4.01 3.05
CA VAL A 79 3.88 -2.95 2.36
C VAL A 79 2.56 -2.68 3.10
N ASN A 80 1.84 -3.72 3.50
CA ASN A 80 0.56 -3.58 4.18
C ASN A 80 0.64 -2.99 5.59
N LEU A 81 1.79 -3.10 6.28
CA LEU A 81 2.01 -2.41 7.56
C LEU A 81 1.83 -0.88 7.44
N TRP A 82 2.09 -0.29 6.28
CA TRP A 82 1.92 1.14 6.03
C TRP A 82 0.50 1.56 5.68
N ARG A 83 -0.41 0.61 5.42
CA ARG A 83 -1.76 0.91 4.96
C ARG A 83 -2.51 1.80 5.93
N TRP A 84 -2.62 1.40 7.21
CA TRP A 84 -3.35 2.17 8.21
C TRP A 84 -2.71 3.53 8.51
N PRO A 85 -1.39 3.64 8.74
CA PRO A 85 -0.72 4.93 8.87
C PRO A 85 -1.02 5.88 7.70
N VAL A 86 -0.93 5.40 6.45
CA VAL A 86 -1.20 6.22 5.27
C VAL A 86 -2.67 6.62 5.19
N VAL A 87 -3.61 5.72 5.50
CA VAL A 87 -5.06 6.04 5.55
C VAL A 87 -5.34 7.15 6.55
N VAL A 88 -4.82 7.04 7.78
CA VAL A 88 -5.03 8.04 8.83
C VAL A 88 -4.45 9.39 8.41
N LEU A 89 -3.22 9.42 7.92
CA LEU A 89 -2.58 10.65 7.46
C LEU A 89 -3.32 11.26 6.26
N ALA A 90 -3.77 10.44 5.30
CA ALA A 90 -4.55 10.90 4.15
C ALA A 90 -5.85 11.55 4.59
N ALA A 91 -6.58 10.93 5.53
CA ALA A 91 -7.82 11.45 6.07
C ALA A 91 -7.61 12.82 6.75
N VAL A 92 -6.57 12.96 7.57
CA VAL A 92 -6.21 14.22 8.22
C VAL A 92 -5.85 15.30 7.17
N ALA A 93 -5.05 14.95 6.17
CA ALA A 93 -4.66 15.89 5.11
C ALA A 93 -5.88 16.39 4.32
N TRP A 94 -6.77 15.48 3.90
CA TRP A 94 -8.00 15.84 3.20
C TRP A 94 -8.95 16.67 4.05
N ALA A 95 -9.10 16.36 5.34
CA ALA A 95 -9.88 17.18 6.27
C ALA A 95 -9.33 18.62 6.33
N GLY A 96 -8.00 18.78 6.40
CA GLY A 96 -7.35 20.09 6.35
C GLY A 96 -7.63 20.86 5.06
N VAL A 97 -7.61 20.18 3.90
CA VAL A 97 -7.96 20.77 2.60
C VAL A 97 -9.42 21.24 2.59
N ILE A 98 -10.35 20.39 3.01
CA ILE A 98 -11.79 20.70 3.03
C ILE A 98 -12.07 21.91 3.91
N VAL A 99 -11.54 21.94 5.13
CA VAL A 99 -11.73 23.05 6.08
C VAL A 99 -11.15 24.34 5.51
N ALA A 100 -9.94 24.31 4.96
CA ALA A 100 -9.32 25.51 4.43
C ALA A 100 -10.06 26.06 3.20
N LEU A 101 -10.54 25.19 2.30
CA LEU A 101 -11.38 25.59 1.17
C LEU A 101 -12.70 26.19 1.62
N ALA A 102 -13.40 25.55 2.57
CA ALA A 102 -14.68 26.04 3.10
C ALA A 102 -14.54 27.46 3.68
N VAL A 103 -13.49 27.71 4.45
CA VAL A 103 -13.26 29.04 5.04
C VAL A 103 -12.91 30.09 3.98
N LEU A 104 -12.16 29.73 2.94
CA LEU A 104 -11.86 30.65 1.85
C LEU A 104 -13.10 30.97 1.01
N LEU A 105 -13.90 29.96 0.68
CA LEU A 105 -15.16 30.13 -0.04
C LEU A 105 -16.13 31.01 0.74
N TRP A 106 -16.28 30.77 2.04
CA TRP A 106 -17.10 31.61 2.92
C TRP A 106 -16.66 33.07 2.90
N ARG A 107 -15.35 33.33 3.02
CA ARG A 107 -14.79 34.70 2.96
C ARG A 107 -14.96 35.37 1.60
N LEU A 108 -15.00 34.60 0.52
CA LEU A 108 -15.24 35.12 -0.83
C LEU A 108 -16.70 35.50 -1.01
N LEU A 109 -17.63 34.69 -0.48
CA LEU A 109 -19.07 34.97 -0.52
C LEU A 109 -19.40 36.24 0.27
N GLN A 110 -18.86 36.39 1.48
CA GLN A 110 -19.08 37.59 2.31
C GLN A 110 -18.55 38.90 1.72
N ARG A 111 -17.67 38.87 0.70
CA ARG A 111 -17.18 40.08 0.03
C ARG A 111 -18.02 40.49 -1.17
N ARG A 112 -18.99 39.67 -1.56
CA ARG A 112 -19.89 39.94 -2.69
C ARG A 112 -21.22 40.56 -2.25
N GLU A 113 -21.52 40.51 -0.95
CA GLU A 113 -22.60 41.25 -0.29
C GLU A 113 -22.10 42.62 0.16
#